data_AF-A0A1F6KGX9-F1
#
_entry.id   AF-A0A1F6KGX9-F1
#
_cell.length_a   1.000
_cell.length_b   1.000
_cell.length_c   1.000
_cell.angle_alpha   90.00
_cell.angle_beta   90.00
_cell.angle_gamma   90.00
#
_symmetry.space_group_name_H-M   'P 1'
#
loop_
_entity.id
_entity.type
_entity.pdbx_description
1 polymer ?
#
loop_
_entity_poly.entity_id
_entity_poly.type
_entity_poly.pdbx_seq_one_letter_code
_entity_poly.pdbx_strand_id
1 'polypeptide(L)'
;MIFIILLTLITLIISGITTIPFVIGLLTIQTVLFKKSWVFFLALGLGLFLDLIMIRPLGYTSLVLAIFVFLIRLYERKFETQTIAFVFISTFLGSLIYLMIFGYNNVLIQSLISAIIGVLFFKLLWLKLGLHSETI
;
A
#
# COMPACT_ATOMS: atom_id res chain seq x y z
N MET A 1 6.26 12.75 -9.40
CA MET A 1 6.42 11.31 -9.78
C MET A 1 7.71 10.71 -9.24
N ILE A 2 8.89 11.28 -9.53
CA ILE A 2 10.20 10.80 -8.99
C ILE A 2 10.21 10.64 -7.45
N PHE A 3 9.74 11.65 -6.72
CA PHE A 3 9.71 11.60 -5.24
C PHE A 3 8.91 10.42 -4.68
N ILE A 4 7.83 10.05 -5.37
CA ILE A 4 6.92 8.98 -4.94
C ILE A 4 7.52 7.61 -5.28
N ILE A 5 8.16 7.49 -6.44
CA ILE A 5 8.91 6.30 -6.81
C ILE A 5 10.05 6.06 -5.80
N LEU A 6 10.80 7.11 -5.47
CA LEU A 6 11.87 7.05 -4.48
C LEU A 6 11.35 6.65 -3.09
N LEU A 7 10.25 7.26 -2.64
CA LEU A 7 9.59 6.89 -1.38
C LEU A 7 9.17 5.41 -1.38
N THR A 8 8.67 4.92 -2.51
CA THR A 8 8.27 3.51 -2.67
C THR A 8 9.46 2.57 -2.53
N LEU A 9 10.56 2.87 -3.20
CA LEU A 9 11.79 2.08 -3.11
C LEU A 9 12.34 2.07 -1.68
N ILE A 10 12.36 3.22 -1.00
CA ILE A 10 12.84 3.31 0.39
C ILE A 10 11.98 2.47 1.33
N THR A 11 10.65 2.61 1.26
CA THR A 11 9.75 1.81 2.12
C THR A 11 9.81 0.33 1.84
N LEU A 12 10.12 -0.04 0.60
CA LEU A 12 10.25 -1.43 0.22
C LEU A 12 11.49 -2.05 0.90
N ILE A 13 12.62 -1.34 0.93
CA ILE A 13 13.81 -1.78 1.67
C ILE A 13 13.50 -1.91 3.16
N ILE A 14 12.77 -0.94 3.73
CA ILE A 14 12.38 -0.97 5.14
C ILE A 14 11.44 -2.16 5.43
N SER A 15 10.48 -2.47 4.55
CA SER A 15 9.63 -3.66 4.68
C SER A 15 10.39 -4.97 4.46
N GLY A 16 11.56 -4.90 3.81
CA GLY A 16 12.53 -5.97 3.71
C GLY A 16 13.19 -6.32 5.06
N ILE A 17 13.34 -5.31 5.92
CA ILE A 17 14.11 -5.38 7.17
C ILE A 17 13.17 -5.46 8.39
N THR A 18 11.95 -4.92 8.25
CA THR A 18 10.92 -4.88 9.29
C THR A 18 9.74 -5.76 8.89
N THR A 19 8.95 -6.21 9.87
CA THR A 19 7.75 -7.00 9.60
C THR A 19 6.56 -6.14 9.18
N ILE A 20 6.68 -4.81 9.20
CA ILE A 20 5.56 -3.91 8.93
C ILE A 20 5.38 -3.74 7.40
N PRO A 21 4.19 -4.03 6.84
CA PRO A 21 3.97 -4.07 5.40
C PRO A 21 3.73 -2.68 4.80
N PHE A 22 4.72 -1.78 4.91
CA PHE A 22 4.63 -0.39 4.41
C PHE A 22 4.29 -0.27 2.93
N VAL A 23 4.68 -1.27 2.14
CA VAL A 23 4.40 -1.34 0.70
C VAL A 23 2.89 -1.32 0.42
N ILE A 24 2.06 -1.90 1.29
CA ILE A 24 0.60 -1.88 1.16
C ILE A 24 0.03 -0.47 1.33
N GLY A 25 0.51 0.27 2.33
CA GLY A 25 0.10 1.66 2.55
C GLY A 25 0.44 2.53 1.35
N LEU A 26 1.66 2.44 0.84
CA LEU A 26 2.05 3.23 -0.34
C LEU A 26 1.32 2.82 -1.61
N LEU A 27 1.12 1.53 -1.87
CA LEU A 27 0.32 1.08 -3.02
C LEU A 27 -1.12 1.57 -2.93
N THR A 28 -1.71 1.57 -1.73
CA THR A 28 -3.04 2.15 -1.49
C THR A 28 -3.06 3.62 -1.89
N ILE A 29 -2.13 4.43 -1.35
CA ILE A 29 -2.03 5.86 -1.65
C ILE A 29 -1.84 6.11 -3.14
N GLN A 30 -0.94 5.38 -3.80
CA GLN A 30 -0.70 5.54 -5.23
C GLN A 30 -1.93 5.19 -6.07
N THR A 31 -2.62 4.11 -5.70
CA THR A 31 -3.83 3.66 -6.40
C THR A 31 -4.92 4.73 -6.31
N VAL A 32 -5.13 5.27 -5.11
CA VAL A 32 -6.15 6.26 -4.77
C VAL A 32 -5.87 7.65 -5.38
N LEU A 33 -4.62 8.12 -5.30
CA LEU A 33 -4.28 9.48 -5.74
C LEU A 33 -4.08 9.59 -7.25
N PHE A 34 -3.30 8.70 -7.86
CA PHE A 34 -2.89 8.87 -9.26
C PHE A 34 -3.88 8.28 -10.24
N LYS A 35 -4.70 7.34 -9.79
CA LYS A 35 -5.70 6.65 -10.59
C LYS A 35 -5.18 6.03 -11.90
N LYS A 36 -3.88 5.69 -11.97
CA LYS A 36 -3.24 5.11 -13.15
C LYS A 36 -3.23 3.58 -13.13
N SER A 37 -3.42 2.97 -14.29
CA SER A 37 -3.32 1.51 -14.51
C SER A 37 -1.91 0.98 -14.21
N TRP A 38 -0.86 1.81 -14.38
CA TRP A 38 0.52 1.41 -14.13
C TRP A 38 0.79 0.96 -12.69
N VAL A 39 -0.02 1.41 -11.72
CA VAL A 39 0.13 0.99 -10.31
C VAL A 39 -0.03 -0.53 -10.16
N PHE A 40 -0.78 -1.19 -11.04
CA PHE A 40 -0.89 -2.65 -11.07
C PHE A 40 0.43 -3.33 -11.43
N PHE A 41 1.12 -2.86 -12.48
CA PHE A 41 2.46 -3.37 -12.84
C PHE A 41 3.49 -3.08 -11.75
N LEU A 42 3.36 -1.94 -11.08
CA LEU A 42 4.15 -1.61 -9.89
C LEU A 42 3.92 -2.64 -8.78
N ALA A 43 2.68 -2.98 -8.46
CA ALA A 43 2.37 -3.99 -7.44
C ALA A 43 2.98 -5.36 -7.75
N LEU A 44 2.92 -5.79 -9.01
CA LEU A 44 3.60 -7.02 -9.47
C LEU A 44 5.12 -6.94 -9.29
N GLY A 45 5.74 -5.86 -9.77
CA GLY A 45 7.20 -5.68 -9.66
C GLY A 45 7.70 -5.60 -8.22
N LEU A 46 7.00 -4.84 -7.36
CA LEU A 46 7.33 -4.74 -5.94
C LEU A 46 7.17 -6.09 -5.23
N GLY A 47 6.15 -6.87 -5.60
CA GLY A 47 5.95 -8.19 -5.02
C GLY A 47 7.07 -9.17 -5.37
N LEU A 48 7.49 -9.21 -6.64
CA LEU A 48 8.61 -10.08 -7.07
C LEU A 48 9.89 -9.70 -6.33
N PHE A 49 10.12 -8.39 -6.18
CA PHE A 49 11.28 -7.89 -5.48
C PHE A 49 11.25 -8.20 -3.97
N LEU A 50 10.07 -8.11 -3.34
CA LEU A 50 9.90 -8.53 -1.95
C LEU A 50 10.10 -10.03 -1.78
N ASP A 51 9.61 -10.85 -2.71
CA ASP A 51 9.82 -12.29 -2.69
C ASP A 51 11.32 -12.63 -2.76
N LEU A 52 12.10 -11.89 -3.57
CA LEU A 52 13.56 -12.04 -3.65
C LEU A 52 14.25 -11.67 -2.33
N ILE A 53 13.91 -10.53 -1.72
CA ILE A 53 14.52 -10.09 -0.45
C ILE A 53 14.18 -11.05 0.69
N MET A 54 12.91 -11.49 0.74
CA MET A 54 12.39 -12.33 1.82
C MET A 54 12.70 -13.81 1.62
N ILE A 55 13.34 -14.19 0.52
CA ILE A 55 13.66 -15.58 0.15
C ILE A 55 12.37 -16.42 0.15
N ARG A 56 11.35 -15.93 -0.55
CA ARG A 56 10.04 -16.59 -0.71
C ARG A 56 9.90 -17.15 -2.12
N PRO A 57 8.95 -18.08 -2.33
CA PRO A 57 8.57 -18.49 -3.68
C PRO A 57 8.20 -17.26 -4.53
N LEU A 58 8.86 -17.13 -5.68
CA LEU A 58 8.67 -16.00 -6.58
C LEU A 58 7.21 -15.88 -7.02
N GLY A 59 6.66 -14.67 -6.90
CA GLY A 59 5.32 -14.34 -7.37
C GLY A 59 4.24 -14.45 -6.30
N TYR A 60 4.53 -15.03 -5.13
CA TYR A 60 3.54 -15.19 -4.07
C TYR A 60 3.13 -13.84 -3.48
N THR A 61 4.09 -12.96 -3.14
CA THR A 61 3.79 -11.59 -2.71
C THR A 61 3.16 -10.77 -3.84
N SER A 62 3.61 -11.00 -5.07
CA SER A 62 3.08 -10.31 -6.26
C SER A 62 1.59 -10.53 -6.45
N LEU A 63 1.12 -11.77 -6.29
CA LEU A 63 -0.29 -12.10 -6.39
C LEU A 63 -1.11 -11.39 -5.31
N VAL A 64 -0.64 -11.40 -4.06
CA VAL A 64 -1.33 -10.72 -2.95
C VAL A 64 -1.47 -9.23 -3.24
N LEU A 65 -0.38 -8.55 -3.63
CA LEU A 65 -0.40 -7.12 -3.92
C LEU A 65 -1.24 -6.78 -5.15
N ALA A 66 -1.18 -7.59 -6.21
CA ALA A 66 -1.95 -7.39 -7.42
C ALA A 66 -3.47 -7.55 -7.17
N ILE A 67 -3.87 -8.60 -6.44
CA ILE A 67 -5.27 -8.81 -6.04
C ILE A 67 -5.75 -7.63 -5.18
N PHE A 68 -4.93 -7.18 -4.23
CA PHE A 68 -5.26 -6.05 -3.38
C PHE A 68 -5.48 -4.74 -4.17
N VAL A 69 -4.55 -4.40 -5.07
CA VAL A 69 -4.71 -3.23 -5.96
C VAL A 69 -5.94 -3.37 -6.87
N PHE A 70 -6.19 -4.58 -7.38
CA PHE A 70 -7.37 -4.87 -8.18
C PHE A 70 -8.66 -4.63 -7.40
N LEU A 71 -8.74 -5.05 -6.14
CA LEU A 71 -9.92 -4.82 -5.28
C LEU A 71 -10.14 -3.33 -5.00
N ILE A 72 -9.08 -2.56 -4.73
CA ILE A 72 -9.19 -1.09 -4.57
C ILE A 72 -9.74 -0.47 -5.85
N ARG A 73 -9.21 -0.85 -7.02
CA ARG A 73 -9.66 -0.37 -8.33
C ARG A 73 -11.11 -0.74 -8.63
N LEU A 74 -11.53 -1.93 -8.22
CA LEU A 74 -12.90 -2.38 -8.37
C LEU A 74 -13.85 -1.54 -7.51
N TYR A 75 -13.47 -1.26 -6.27
CA TYR A 75 -14.24 -0.43 -5.34
C TYR A 75 -14.35 1.02 -5.83
N GLU A 76 -13.25 1.58 -6.34
CA GLU A 76 -13.18 2.94 -6.90
C GLU A 76 -14.19 3.19 -8.03
N ARG A 77 -14.58 2.15 -8.79
CA ARG A 77 -15.59 2.30 -9.84
C ARG A 77 -16.98 2.66 -9.31
N LYS A 78 -17.26 2.40 -8.03
CA LYS A 78 -18.58 2.60 -7.42
C LYS A 78 -18.59 3.64 -6.29
N PHE A 79 -17.45 3.91 -5.66
CA PHE A 79 -17.37 4.72 -4.45
C PHE A 79 -16.16 5.65 -4.47
N GLU A 80 -16.22 6.71 -3.66
CA GLU A 80 -15.10 7.61 -3.45
C GLU A 80 -13.99 6.98 -2.59
N THR A 81 -12.75 7.08 -3.08
CA THR A 81 -11.60 6.44 -2.45
C THR A 81 -10.58 7.43 -1.88
N GLN A 82 -10.70 8.71 -2.20
CA GLN A 82 -9.76 9.76 -1.76
C GLN A 82 -10.08 10.28 -0.36
N THR A 83 -10.47 9.40 0.56
CA THR A 83 -10.83 9.75 1.93
C THR A 83 -9.86 9.12 2.92
N ILE A 84 -9.65 9.79 4.06
CA ILE A 84 -8.80 9.28 5.15
C ILE A 84 -9.31 7.91 5.63
N ALA A 85 -10.63 7.77 5.80
CA ALA A 85 -11.26 6.53 6.23
C ALA A 85 -10.98 5.38 5.25
N PHE A 86 -11.10 5.61 3.95
CA PHE A 86 -10.84 4.59 2.94
C PHE A 86 -9.37 4.14 2.96
N VAL A 87 -8.43 5.09 3.03
CA VAL A 87 -6.99 4.78 3.08
C VAL A 87 -6.66 4.00 4.35
N PHE A 88 -7.21 4.40 5.50
CA PHE A 88 -7.02 3.69 6.76
C PHE A 88 -7.52 2.25 6.68
N ILE A 89 -8.79 2.05 6.30
CA ILE A 89 -9.43 0.73 6.26
C ILE A 89 -8.74 -0.17 5.24
N SER A 90 -8.48 0.34 4.04
CA SER A 90 -7.82 -0.44 2.98
C SER A 90 -6.40 -0.84 3.37
N THR A 91 -5.63 0.09 3.95
CA THR A 91 -4.27 -0.21 4.41
C THR A 91 -4.28 -1.19 5.58
N PHE A 92 -5.20 -1.01 6.54
CA PHE A 92 -5.37 -1.90 7.67
C PHE A 92 -5.72 -3.32 7.21
N LEU A 93 -6.77 -3.49 6.41
CA LEU A 93 -7.23 -4.79 5.92
C LEU A 93 -6.19 -5.44 5.01
N GLY A 94 -5.59 -4.69 4.09
CA GLY A 94 -4.52 -5.19 3.23
C GLY A 94 -3.33 -5.68 4.05
N SER A 95 -2.89 -4.90 5.03
CA SER A 95 -1.79 -5.25 5.93
C SER A 95 -2.12 -6.47 6.79
N LEU A 96 -3.34 -6.54 7.33
CA LEU A 96 -3.80 -7.65 8.15
C LEU A 96 -3.83 -8.96 7.35
N ILE A 97 -4.43 -8.94 6.15
CA ILE A 97 -4.50 -10.10 5.27
C ILE A 97 -3.08 -10.55 4.87
N TYR A 98 -2.22 -9.61 4.47
CA TYR A 98 -0.83 -9.90 4.15
C TYR A 98 -0.11 -10.57 5.32
N LEU A 99 -0.17 -9.97 6.51
CA LEU A 99 0.51 -10.50 7.68
C LEU A 99 0.00 -11.89 8.09
N MET A 100 -1.29 -12.15 7.95
CA MET A 100 -1.89 -13.47 8.18
C MET A 100 -1.41 -14.50 7.16
N ILE A 101 -1.43 -14.18 5.86
CA ILE A 101 -1.00 -15.10 4.78
C ILE A 101 0.46 -15.52 4.97
N PHE A 102 1.30 -14.58 5.39
CA PHE A 102 2.74 -14.81 5.57
C PHE A 102 3.13 -15.25 6.99
N GLY A 103 2.17 -15.49 7.88
CA GLY A 103 2.40 -16.05 9.20
C GLY A 103 3.24 -15.16 10.14
N TYR A 104 3.12 -13.84 10.01
CA TYR A 104 3.83 -12.91 10.90
C TYR A 104 3.17 -12.81 12.29
N ASN A 105 3.97 -12.49 13.31
CA ASN A 105 3.48 -12.28 14.68
C ASN A 105 2.86 -10.89 14.87
N ASN A 106 2.10 -10.69 15.96
CA ASN A 106 1.51 -9.40 16.33
C ASN A 106 0.70 -8.72 15.20
N VAL A 107 -0.01 -9.53 14.40
CA VAL A 107 -0.72 -9.14 13.17
C VAL A 107 -1.57 -7.87 13.36
N LEU A 108 -2.35 -7.80 14.44
CA LEU A 108 -3.26 -6.68 14.71
C LEU A 108 -2.51 -5.37 14.98
N ILE A 109 -1.47 -5.40 15.81
CA ILE A 109 -0.71 -4.20 16.16
C ILE A 109 0.05 -3.69 14.93
N GLN A 110 0.67 -4.60 14.17
CA GLN A 110 1.42 -4.22 12.97
C GLN A 110 0.53 -3.67 11.86
N SER A 111 -0.67 -4.23 11.66
CA SER A 111 -1.65 -3.70 10.69
C SER A 111 -2.19 -2.33 11.11
N LEU A 112 -2.43 -2.11 12.41
CA LEU A 112 -2.80 -0.78 12.93
C LEU A 112 -1.69 0.25 12.70
N ILE A 113 -0.44 -0.09 13.04
CA ILE A 113 0.71 0.79 12.83
C ILE A 113 0.87 1.12 11.34
N SER A 114 0.77 0.11 10.46
CA SER A 114 0.82 0.28 9.01
C SER A 114 -0.27 1.23 8.51
N ALA A 115 -1.50 1.09 8.99
CA ALA A 115 -2.62 1.95 8.61
C ALA A 115 -2.45 3.39 9.08
N ILE A 116 -2.00 3.60 10.33
CA ILE A 116 -1.70 4.93 10.87
C ILE A 116 -0.62 5.62 10.04
N ILE A 117 0.49 4.92 9.76
CA ILE A 117 1.59 5.46 8.96
C ILE A 117 1.13 5.73 7.52
N GLY A 118 0.32 4.85 6.93
CA GLY A 118 -0.28 5.06 5.61
C GLY A 118 -1.15 6.32 5.56
N VAL A 119 -1.99 6.56 6.56
CA VAL A 119 -2.79 7.80 6.65
C VAL A 119 -1.90 9.04 6.80
N LEU A 120 -0.86 8.98 7.63
CA LEU A 120 0.08 10.09 7.79
C LEU A 120 0.77 10.43 6.46
N PHE A 121 1.23 9.42 5.71
CA PHE A 121 1.80 9.62 4.38
C PHE A 121 0.78 10.16 3.39
N PHE A 122 -0.45 9.65 3.41
CA PHE A 122 -1.53 10.15 2.56
C PHE A 122 -1.76 11.64 2.80
N LYS A 123 -1.92 12.05 4.06
CA LYS A 123 -2.13 13.46 4.42
C LYS A 123 -0.96 14.34 4.00
N LEU A 124 0.28 13.88 4.23
CA LEU A 124 1.48 14.62 3.83
C LEU A 124 1.57 14.79 2.30
N LEU A 125 1.28 13.74 1.54
CA LEU A 125 1.28 13.80 0.08
C LEU A 125 0.13 14.63 -0.47
N TRP A 126 -1.06 14.51 0.13
CA TRP A 126 -2.23 15.31 -0.23
C TRP A 126 -1.96 16.81 -0.09
N LEU A 127 -1.40 17.23 1.06
CA LEU A 127 -0.99 18.61 1.31
C LEU A 127 0.05 19.10 0.30
N LYS A 128 1.09 18.29 0.03
CA LYS A 128 2.19 18.66 -0.86
C LYS A 128 1.77 18.74 -2.34
N LEU A 129 0.78 17.95 -2.76
CA LEU A 129 0.26 17.96 -4.13
C LEU A 129 -0.72 19.11 -4.39
N GLY A 130 -1.00 19.95 -3.38
CA GLY A 130 -1.87 21.12 -3.55
C GLY A 130 -3.31 20.74 -3.92
N LEU A 131 -3.73 19.51 -3.61
CA LEU A 131 -5.11 19.05 -3.79
C LEU A 131 -5.99 19.67 -2.69
N HIS A 132 -6.07 20.99 -2.65
CA HIS A 132 -7.09 21.72 -1.89
C HIS A 132 -8.35 21.74 -2.75
N SER A 133 -9.18 20.70 -2.62
CA SER A 133 -10.60 20.88 -2.84
C SER A 133 -11.34 20.14 -1.75
N GLU A 134 -11.96 20.95 -0.89
CA GLU A 134 -13.15 20.73 -0.07
C GLU A 134 -13.52 19.30 0.32
N THR A 135 -13.76 19.12 1.63
CA THR A 135 -14.21 17.92 2.36
C THR A 135 -13.10 17.08 3.02
N ILE A 136 -12.89 17.40 4.29
CA ILE A 136 -12.45 16.47 5.34
C ILE A 136 -13.72 15.96 6.02
#